data_AF-A0AAW8FYY8-F1
#
_entry.id   AF-A0AAW8FYY8-F1
#
_cell.length_a   1.000
_cell.length_b   1.000
_cell.length_c   1.000
_cell.angle_alpha   90.00
_cell.angle_beta   90.00
_cell.angle_gamma   90.00
#
_symmetry.space_group_name_H-M   'P 1'
#
loop_
_entity.id
_entity.type
_entity.pdbx_description
1 polymer ?
#
loop_
_entity_poly.entity_id
_entity_poly.type
_entity_poly.pdbx_seq_one_letter_code
_entity_poly.pdbx_strand_id
1 'polypeptide(L)' 'MPPFSGIGVNIGLLDALYLSENLLDESFINIDAAIQAYEEKMFIYASKAQEDGAKAEESVHSEKEFDERLRDKR' A
#
# COMPACT_ATOMS: atom_id res chain seq x y z
N MET A 1 4.80 -5.66 2.77
CA MET A 1 5.38 -4.34 2.48
C MET A 1 6.41 -4.02 3.56
N PRO A 2 7.64 -3.66 3.20
CA PRO A 2 8.65 -3.14 4.13
C PRO A 2 8.20 -1.81 4.79
N PRO A 3 8.60 -1.52 6.04
CA PRO A 3 8.09 -0.36 6.79
C PRO A 3 8.71 0.99 6.34
N PHE A 4 9.73 0.97 5.48
CA PHE A 4 10.55 2.15 5.15
C PHE A 4 9.82 3.23 4.36
N SER A 5 8.71 2.88 3.68
CA SER A 5 7.82 3.86 3.04
C SER A 5 6.84 4.53 4.02
N GLY A 6 6.70 4.02 5.25
CA GLY A 6 5.91 4.65 6.31
C GLY A 6 4.39 4.63 6.13
N ILE A 7 3.85 3.90 5.14
CA ILE A 7 2.42 3.95 4.78
C ILE A 7 1.58 2.78 5.30
N GLY A 8 2.18 1.81 6.00
CA GLY A 8 1.50 0.57 6.41
C GLY A 8 0.15 0.76 7.08
N VAL A 9 0.07 1.63 8.09
CA VAL A 9 -1.18 1.88 8.82
C VAL A 9 -2.23 2.57 7.95
N ASN A 10 -1.82 3.47 7.06
CA ASN A 10 -2.74 4.19 6.18
C ASN A 10 -3.39 3.24 5.16
N ILE A 11 -2.63 2.25 4.67
CA ILE A 11 -3.20 1.18 3.82
C ILE A 11 -4.24 0.37 4.60
N GLY A 12 -3.96 -0.03 5.84
CA GLY A 12 -4.93 -0.73 6.67
C GLY A 12 -6.18 0.09 7.03
N LEU A 13 -6.06 1.42 7.14
CA LEU A 13 -7.21 2.31 7.33
C LEU A 13 -8.06 2.43 6.06
N LEU A 14 -7.45 2.41 4.87
CA LEU A 14 -8.17 2.32 3.60
C LEU A 14 -8.88 0.97 3.46
N ASP A 15 -8.24 -0.13 3.89
CA ASP A 15 -8.86 -1.46 3.92
C ASP A 15 -10.16 -1.43 4.73
N ALA A 16 -10.09 -0.90 5.96
CA ALA A 16 -11.24 -0.78 6.84
C ALA A 16 -12.35 0.11 6.26
N LEU A 17 -11.99 1.26 5.69
CA LEU A 17 -12.94 2.18 5.07
C LEU A 17 -13.68 1.50 3.92
N TYR A 18 -12.96 0.98 2.92
CA TYR A 18 -13.59 0.43 1.72
C TYR A 18 -14.35 -0.86 1.98
N LEU A 19 -13.86 -1.72 2.87
CA LEU A 19 -14.63 -2.89 3.28
C LEU A 19 -15.94 -2.48 3.98
N SER A 20 -15.89 -1.47 4.87
CA SER A 20 -17.10 -0.99 5.55
C SER A 20 -18.11 -0.35 4.59
N GLU A 21 -17.65 0.41 3.59
CA GLU A 21 -18.50 0.98 2.55
C GLU A 21 -19.18 -0.13 1.75
N ASN A 22 -18.42 -1.14 1.30
CA ASN A 22 -18.97 -2.23 0.49
C ASN A 22 -19.96 -3.11 1.28
N LEU A 23 -19.72 -3.36 2.56
CA LEU A 23 -20.61 -4.17 3.40
C LEU A 23 -21.92 -3.45 3.76
N LEU A 24 -21.94 -2.11 3.70
CA LEU A 24 -23.13 -1.30 3.93
C LEU A 24 -23.87 -0.92 2.64
N ASP A 25 -23.33 -1.28 1.48
CA ASP A 25 -23.94 -1.02 0.19
C ASP A 25 -24.98 -2.10 -0.15
N GLU A 26 -26.26 -1.69 -0.16
CA GLU A 26 -27.41 -2.55 -0.45
C GLU A 26 -27.46 -3.03 -1.91
N SER A 27 -26.57 -2.55 -2.80
CA SER A 27 -26.49 -3.00 -4.19
C SER A 27 -25.81 -4.37 -4.36
N PHE A 28 -25.05 -4.84 -3.36
CA PHE A 28 -24.44 -6.16 -3.40
C PHE A 28 -25.43 -7.26 -3.04
N ILE A 29 -25.45 -8.32 -3.85
CA ILE A 29 -26.39 -9.46 -3.69
C ILE A 29 -26.10 -10.27 -2.42
N ASN A 30 -24.84 -10.30 -1.99
CA ASN A 30 -24.39 -11.00 -0.78
C ASN A 30 -23.03 -10.44 -0.30
N ILE A 31 -22.61 -10.89 0.88
CA ILE A 31 -21.36 -10.48 1.52
C ILE A 31 -20.14 -10.83 0.65
N ASP A 32 -20.14 -11.99 -0.01
CA ASP A 32 -19.01 -12.42 -0.85
C ASP A 32 -18.77 -11.45 -2.02
N ALA A 33 -19.84 -10.96 -2.65
CA ALA A 33 -19.76 -9.97 -3.72
C ALA A 33 -19.20 -8.62 -3.21
N ALA A 34 -19.61 -8.18 -2.02
CA ALA A 34 -19.09 -6.97 -1.40
C ALA A 34 -17.60 -7.09 -1.05
N ILE A 35 -17.17 -8.24 -0.51
CA ILE A 35 -15.76 -8.54 -0.21
C ILE A 35 -14.95 -8.56 -1.50
N GLN A 36 -15.43 -9.26 -2.54
CA GLN A 36 -14.72 -9.34 -3.82
C GLN A 36 -14.51 -7.95 -4.44
N ALA A 37 -15.54 -7.10 -4.44
CA ALA A 37 -15.41 -5.73 -4.96
C ALA A 37 -14.42 -4.89 -4.14
N TYR A 38 -14.31 -5.15 -2.84
CA TYR A 38 -13.33 -4.48 -1.98
C TYR A 38 -11.92 -4.97 -2.31
N GLU A 39 -11.73 -6.29 -2.44
CA GLU A 39 -10.43 -6.90 -2.75
C GLU A 39 -9.91 -6.43 -4.11
N GLU A 40 -10.75 -6.37 -5.14
CA GLU A 40 -10.39 -5.84 -6.47
C GLU A 40 -9.83 -4.42 -6.39
N LYS A 41 -10.43 -3.56 -5.56
CA LYS A 41 -9.93 -2.20 -5.29
C LYS A 41 -8.65 -2.22 -4.45
N MET A 42 -8.59 -3.08 -3.43
CA MET A 42 -7.45 -3.23 -2.52
C MET A 42 -6.19 -3.62 -3.26
N PHE A 43 -6.27 -4.59 -4.18
CA PHE A 43 -5.13 -5.03 -4.98
C PHE A 43 -4.45 -3.88 -5.73
N ILE A 44 -5.19 -2.89 -6.23
CA ILE A 44 -4.64 -1.76 -6.98
C ILE A 44 -3.71 -0.92 -6.08
N TYR A 45 -4.21 -0.43 -4.94
CA TYR A 45 -3.40 0.43 -4.08
C TYR A 45 -2.37 -0.36 -3.25
N ALA A 46 -2.70 -1.58 -2.83
CA ALA A 46 -1.77 -2.41 -2.05
C ALA A 46 -0.56 -2.83 -2.88
N SER A 47 -0.76 -3.18 -4.16
CA SER A 47 0.37 -3.51 -5.06
C SER A 47 1.30 -2.31 -5.23
N LYS A 48 0.72 -1.11 -5.38
CA LYS A 48 1.51 0.12 -5.47
C LYS A 48 2.30 0.39 -4.19
N ALA A 49 1.66 0.27 -3.03
CA ALA A 49 2.29 0.43 -1.73
C ALA A 49 3.42 -0.59 -1.49
N GLN A 50 3.24 -1.83 -1.94
CA GLN A 50 4.26 -2.87 -1.87
C GLN A 50 5.46 -2.55 -2.76
N GLU A 51 5.23 -2.13 -4.02
CA GLU A 51 6.28 -1.74 -4.95
C GLU A 51 7.10 -0.56 -4.39
N ASP A 52 6.43 0.47 -3.90
CA ASP A 52 7.09 1.65 -3.35
C ASP A 52 7.83 1.32 -2.04
N GLY A 53 7.28 0.44 -1.21
CA GLY A 53 7.95 -0.07 -0.01
C GLY A 53 9.21 -0.88 -0.33
N ALA A 54 9.19 -1.70 -1.37
CA ALA A 54 10.35 -2.46 -1.83
C ALA A 54 11.45 -1.55 -2.38
N LYS A 55 11.09 -0.54 -3.18
CA LYS A 55 12.05 0.47 -3.66
C LYS A 55 12.69 1.26 -2.51
N ALA A 56 11.89 1.64 -1.51
CA ALA A 56 12.40 2.32 -0.32
C ALA A 56 13.37 1.43 0.48
N GLU A 57 13.07 0.15 0.63
CA GLU A 57 13.98 -0.82 1.26
C GLU A 57 15.30 -0.95 0.51
N GLU A 58 15.26 -1.16 -0.81
CA GLU A 58 16.46 -1.25 -1.65
C GLU A 58 17.32 0.03 -1.56
N SER A 59 16.67 1.19 -1.63
CA SER A 59 17.31 2.50 -1.51
C SER A 59 18.02 2.69 -0.16
N VAL A 60 17.39 2.28 0.94
CA VAL A 60 17.96 2.39 2.30
C VAL A 60 19.14 1.44 2.49
N HIS A 61 19.14 0.28 1.84
CA HIS A 61 20.18 -0.73 1.97
C HIS A 61 21.26 -0.68 0.88
N SER A 62 21.14 0.21 -0.11
CA SER A 62 22.10 0.38 -1.20
C SER A 62 23.28 1.27 -0.82
N GLU A 63 24.49 0.69 -0.79
CA GLU A 63 25.74 1.45 -0.59
C GLU A 63 25.95 2.53 -1.65
N LYS A 64 25.55 2.25 -2.89
CA LYS A 64 25.68 3.19 -4.01
C LYS A 64 24.81 4.44 -3.82
N GLU A 65 23.57 4.26 -3.37
CA GLU A 65 22.68 5.40 -3.10
C GLU A 65 23.16 6.24 -1.92
N PHE A 66 23.75 5.61 -0.90
CA PHE A 66 24.34 6.32 0.23
C PHE A 66 25.47 7.26 -0.23
N ASP A 67 26.38 6.78 -1.07
CA ASP A 67 27.49 7.57 -1.61
C ASP A 67 27.05 8.69 -2.57
N GLU A 68 26.00 8.46 -3.36
CA GLU A 68 25.39 9.50 -4.21
C GLU A 68 24.78 10.63 -3.35
N ARG A 69 24.02 10.31 -2.30
CA ARG A 69 23.45 11.32 -1.39
C ARG A 69 24.50 12.12 -0.63
N LEU A 70 25.66 11.54 -0.35
CA LEU A 70 26.79 12.25 0.26
C LEU A 70 27.48 13.22 -0.71
N ARG A 71 27.51 12.88 -2.01
CA ARG A 71 28.07 13.75 -3.06
C ARG A 71 27.16 14.93 -3.37
N ASP A 72 25.85 14.75 -3.40
CA ASP A 72 24.88 15.82 -3.66
C ASP A 72 24.79 16.88 -2.54
N LYS A 73 25.35 16.57 -1.35
CA LYS A 73 25.38 17.49 -0.19
C LYS A 73 26.66 18.32 -0.07
N ARG A 74 27.63 18.16 -0.97
CA ARG A 74 28.89 18.92 -1.00
C ARG A 74 28.86 19.99 -2.07
#